data_AF-A0A653AGE1-F1
#
_entry.id   AF-A0A653AGE1-F1
#
_cell.length_a   1.000
_cell.length_b   1.000
_cell.length_c   1.000
_cell.angle_alpha   90.00
_cell.angle_beta   90.00
_cell.angle_gamma   90.00
#
_symmetry.space_group_name_H-M   'P 1'
#
loop_
_entity.id
_entity.type
_entity.pdbx_description
1 polymer ?
#
loop_
_entity_poly.entity_id
_entity_poly.type
_entity_poly.pdbx_seq_one_letter_code
_entity_poly.pdbx_strand_id
1 'polypeptide(L)'
;MEETPNDSEAAYVDTNIKSDSVQLLPEHYLITQRLLWGEKGLMRNFDSFKLSETARDKEMDIRNTMINIHQYLGYATLISMVGNGIVGQKLYSGNRNVKDLHEGFAATTNVLYFSTATFSLFAPPPMKDRESGFTRLNIHKALSIIHLSSMIATNVLSGMIEDNPSLKPYHRAAAITAFGSLFLATVVIKL
;
A
#
# COMPACT_ATOMS: atom_id res chain seq x y z
N MET A 1 -65.38 36.65 18.81
CA MET A 1 -64.13 37.19 18.24
C MET A 1 -63.18 36.02 18.21
N GLU A 2 -63.08 35.41 17.04
CA GLU A 2 -62.35 34.19 16.75
C GLU A 2 -60.98 34.63 16.23
N GLU A 3 -59.90 34.32 16.95
CA GLU A 3 -58.54 34.65 16.53
C GLU A 3 -58.12 33.71 15.40
N THR A 4 -57.91 34.27 14.21
CA THR A 4 -57.32 33.59 13.06
C THR A 4 -55.80 33.46 13.26
N PRO A 5 -55.18 32.27 13.09
CA PRO A 5 -53.74 32.13 13.16
C PRO A 5 -53.05 32.81 11.97
N ASN A 6 -52.01 33.58 12.26
CA ASN A 6 -51.15 34.31 11.33
C ASN A 6 -50.40 33.38 10.34
N ASP A 7 -50.83 33.40 9.09
CA ASP A 7 -50.24 32.71 7.94
C ASP A 7 -49.02 33.48 7.40
N SER A 8 -47.90 33.42 8.12
CA SER A 8 -46.60 33.95 7.66
C SER A 8 -45.38 33.09 8.01
N GLU A 9 -45.54 31.77 8.10
CA GLU A 9 -44.42 30.82 8.07
C GLU A 9 -44.46 30.00 6.77
N ALA A 10 -44.29 30.70 5.65
CA ALA A 10 -43.94 30.05 4.39
C ALA A 10 -42.52 29.49 4.54
N ALA A 11 -42.44 28.16 4.69
CA ALA A 11 -41.20 27.41 4.71
C ALA A 11 -40.32 27.81 3.51
N TYR A 12 -39.18 28.44 3.81
CA TYR A 12 -38.07 28.55 2.87
C TYR A 12 -37.53 27.15 2.63
N VAL A 13 -38.09 26.45 1.64
CA VAL A 13 -37.50 25.23 1.11
C VAL A 13 -36.26 25.65 0.32
N ASP A 14 -35.10 25.49 0.95
CA ASP A 14 -33.81 25.58 0.27
C ASP A 14 -33.76 24.52 -0.83
N THR A 15 -33.92 24.98 -2.07
CA THR A 15 -33.95 24.14 -3.27
C THR A 15 -32.54 23.82 -3.80
N ASN A 16 -31.49 24.07 -3.02
CA ASN A 16 -30.10 23.77 -3.36
C ASN A 16 -29.52 22.53 -2.66
N ILE A 17 -30.34 21.52 -2.34
CA ILE A 17 -29.80 20.18 -2.13
C ILE A 17 -29.40 19.64 -3.50
N LYS A 18 -28.14 19.90 -3.89
CA LYS A 18 -27.45 19.01 -4.83
C LYS A 18 -27.65 17.61 -4.27
N SER A 19 -28.38 16.78 -5.01
CA SER A 19 -28.43 15.36 -4.76
C SER A 19 -26.99 14.86 -4.85
N ASP A 20 -26.31 14.77 -3.71
CA ASP A 20 -25.08 14.03 -3.54
C ASP A 20 -25.44 12.57 -3.81
N SER A 21 -25.50 12.19 -5.09
CA SER A 21 -25.49 10.78 -5.45
C SER A 21 -24.29 10.18 -4.75
N VAL A 22 -24.51 9.28 -3.79
CA VAL A 22 -23.45 8.68 -2.99
C VAL A 22 -22.46 8.03 -3.95
N GLN A 23 -21.32 8.67 -4.16
CA GLN A 23 -20.31 8.17 -5.09
C GLN A 23 -19.67 6.93 -4.43
N LEU A 24 -19.99 5.76 -4.97
CA LEU A 24 -19.61 4.47 -4.37
C LEU A 24 -18.14 4.12 -4.58
N LEU A 25 -17.48 4.75 -5.55
CA LEU A 25 -16.10 4.52 -5.90
C LEU A 25 -15.35 5.85 -6.04
N PRO A 26 -14.04 5.89 -5.77
CA PRO A 26 -13.24 7.10 -5.94
C PRO A 26 -13.00 7.35 -7.43
N GLU A 27 -12.74 8.60 -7.80
CA GLU A 27 -12.38 8.96 -9.18
C GLU A 27 -11.01 8.37 -9.57
N HIS A 28 -10.08 8.30 -8.62
CA HIS A 28 -8.71 7.88 -8.88
C HIS A 28 -8.42 6.47 -8.35
N TYR A 29 -8.03 5.57 -9.26
CA TYR A 29 -7.64 4.20 -8.95
C TYR A 29 -6.18 3.92 -9.26
N LEU A 30 -5.60 2.96 -8.53
CA LEU A 30 -4.48 2.19 -9.05
C LEU A 30 -4.97 1.27 -10.19
N ILE A 31 -4.10 0.95 -11.15
CA ILE A 31 -4.47 0.11 -12.31
C ILE A 31 -4.99 -1.27 -11.85
N THR A 32 -4.33 -1.88 -10.88
CA THR A 32 -4.72 -3.16 -10.25
C THR A 32 -6.10 -3.08 -9.61
N GLN A 33 -6.37 -1.99 -8.88
CA GLN A 33 -7.65 -1.76 -8.23
C GLN A 33 -8.77 -1.54 -9.25
N ARG A 34 -8.50 -0.78 -10.32
CA ARG A 34 -9.47 -0.57 -11.41
C ARG A 34 -9.82 -1.88 -12.12
N LEU A 35 -8.81 -2.71 -12.40
CA LEU A 35 -8.99 -3.98 -13.09
C LEU A 35 -9.80 -4.99 -12.27
N LEU A 36 -9.59 -5.04 -10.95
CA LEU A 36 -10.32 -5.97 -10.09
C LEU A 36 -11.64 -5.39 -9.59
N TRP A 37 -11.64 -4.17 -9.07
CA TRP A 37 -12.72 -3.60 -8.24
C TRP A 37 -13.39 -2.38 -8.86
N GLY A 38 -12.96 -1.91 -10.03
CA GLY A 38 -13.62 -0.79 -10.72
C GLY A 38 -15.07 -1.11 -11.12
N GLU A 39 -15.74 -0.15 -11.74
CA GLU A 39 -17.13 -0.33 -12.24
C GLU A 39 -17.27 -1.52 -13.20
N LYS A 40 -16.24 -1.78 -14.01
CA LYS A 40 -16.14 -2.92 -14.94
C LYS A 40 -15.06 -3.92 -14.50
N GLY A 41 -14.73 -3.93 -13.20
CA GLY A 41 -13.69 -4.78 -12.65
C GLY A 41 -14.10 -6.25 -12.59
N LEU A 42 -13.13 -7.16 -12.56
CA LEU A 42 -13.36 -8.62 -12.53
C LEU A 42 -14.26 -9.06 -11.37
N MET A 43 -14.16 -8.41 -10.21
CA MET A 43 -14.94 -8.75 -9.02
C MET A 43 -16.42 -8.47 -9.20
N ARG A 44 -16.82 -7.60 -10.15
CA ARG A 44 -18.23 -7.29 -10.42
C ARG A 44 -19.02 -8.47 -11.01
N ASN A 45 -18.32 -9.51 -11.46
CA ASN A 45 -18.93 -10.75 -11.95
C ASN A 45 -19.50 -11.63 -10.83
N PHE A 46 -19.17 -11.37 -9.56
CA PHE A 46 -19.72 -12.08 -8.42
C PHE A 46 -20.91 -11.31 -7.84
N ASP A 47 -22.01 -12.01 -7.53
CA ASP A 47 -23.22 -11.40 -6.98
C ASP A 47 -22.95 -10.59 -5.69
N SER A 48 -22.04 -11.06 -4.84
CA SER A 48 -21.62 -10.41 -3.60
C SER A 48 -20.95 -9.04 -3.78
N PHE A 49 -20.48 -8.73 -5.00
CA PHE A 49 -19.75 -7.50 -5.32
C PHE A 49 -20.40 -6.71 -6.46
N LYS A 50 -21.68 -6.91 -6.74
CA LYS A 50 -22.43 -5.98 -7.61
C LYS A 50 -22.49 -4.61 -6.95
N LEU A 51 -22.20 -3.56 -7.74
CA LEU A 51 -21.98 -2.22 -7.20
C LEU A 51 -23.24 -1.69 -6.48
N SER A 52 -23.15 -1.57 -5.16
CA SER A 52 -24.19 -1.13 -4.24
C SER A 52 -23.54 -0.71 -2.93
N GLU A 53 -24.23 0.06 -2.09
CA GLU A 53 -23.73 0.45 -0.76
C GLU A 53 -23.33 -0.76 0.08
N THR A 54 -24.20 -1.75 0.21
CA THR A 54 -23.94 -2.97 0.97
C THR A 54 -22.76 -3.79 0.45
N ALA A 55 -22.55 -3.85 -0.88
CA ALA A 55 -21.38 -4.51 -1.44
C ALA A 55 -20.09 -3.71 -1.17
N ARG A 56 -20.18 -2.38 -1.18
CA ARG A 56 -19.04 -1.51 -0.88
C ARG A 56 -18.63 -1.56 0.58
N ASP A 57 -19.56 -1.73 1.51
CA ASP A 57 -19.24 -1.99 2.92
C ASP A 57 -18.42 -3.29 3.07
N LYS A 58 -18.85 -4.37 2.39
CA LYS A 58 -18.08 -5.63 2.35
C LYS A 58 -16.70 -5.45 1.72
N GLU A 59 -16.61 -4.67 0.64
CA GLU A 59 -15.32 -4.32 0.03
C GLU A 59 -14.43 -3.53 1.01
N MET A 60 -15.00 -2.70 1.90
CA MET A 60 -14.23 -2.00 2.93
C MET A 60 -13.74 -2.95 4.03
N ASP A 61 -14.52 -3.95 4.42
CA ASP A 61 -14.06 -4.98 5.35
C ASP A 61 -12.89 -5.77 4.77
N ILE A 62 -13.01 -6.23 3.51
CA ILE A 62 -11.92 -6.91 2.78
C ILE A 62 -10.70 -6.00 2.71
N ARG A 63 -10.89 -4.73 2.34
CA ARG A 63 -9.82 -3.74 2.26
C ARG A 63 -9.11 -3.61 3.60
N ASN A 64 -9.84 -3.46 4.70
CA ASN A 64 -9.27 -3.33 6.03
C ASN A 64 -8.46 -4.56 6.41
N THR A 65 -8.98 -5.77 6.15
CA THR A 65 -8.23 -7.01 6.35
C THR A 65 -6.93 -7.04 5.53
N MET A 66 -7.00 -6.73 4.24
CA MET A 66 -5.81 -6.73 3.36
C MET A 66 -4.77 -5.70 3.80
N ILE A 67 -5.20 -4.49 4.20
CA ILE A 67 -4.27 -3.46 4.68
C ILE A 67 -3.67 -3.84 6.04
N ASN A 68 -4.43 -4.47 6.94
CA ASN A 68 -3.89 -4.98 8.20
C ASN A 68 -2.82 -6.05 7.93
N ILE A 69 -3.08 -6.99 7.02
CA ILE A 69 -2.10 -8.00 6.61
C ILE A 69 -0.85 -7.33 5.99
N HIS A 70 -1.02 -6.35 5.11
CA HIS A 70 0.08 -5.55 4.54
C HIS A 70 0.96 -4.95 5.65
N GLN A 71 0.36 -4.37 6.70
CA GLN A 71 1.12 -3.80 7.81
C GLN A 71 1.90 -4.86 8.59
N TYR A 72 1.26 -5.99 8.95
CA TYR A 72 1.92 -7.07 9.69
C TYR A 72 3.08 -7.69 8.91
N LEU A 73 2.85 -7.99 7.62
CA LEU A 73 3.90 -8.51 6.75
C LEU A 73 5.00 -7.47 6.51
N GLY A 74 4.67 -6.18 6.49
CA GLY A 74 5.63 -5.08 6.45
C GLY A 74 6.60 -5.10 7.64
N TYR A 75 6.10 -5.27 8.87
CA TYR A 75 6.99 -5.42 10.05
C TYR A 75 7.83 -6.69 9.98
N ALA A 76 7.22 -7.82 9.59
CA ALA A 76 7.96 -9.07 9.43
C ALA A 76 9.09 -8.93 8.40
N THR A 77 8.82 -8.23 7.29
CA THR A 77 9.82 -7.89 6.28
C THR A 77 10.95 -7.07 6.87
N LEU A 78 10.65 -6.01 7.63
CA LEU A 78 11.68 -5.18 8.28
C LEU A 78 12.59 -6.00 9.22
N ILE A 79 12.01 -6.89 10.04
CA ILE A 79 12.79 -7.78 10.92
C ILE A 79 13.72 -8.68 10.10
N SER A 80 13.19 -9.29 9.02
CA SER A 80 13.99 -10.12 8.12
C SER A 80 15.11 -9.32 7.45
N MET A 81 14.84 -8.08 7.01
CA MET A 81 15.84 -7.19 6.41
C MET A 81 16.96 -6.79 7.39
N VAL A 82 16.65 -6.58 8.66
CA VAL A 82 17.67 -6.32 9.70
C VAL A 82 18.60 -7.53 9.82
N GLY A 83 18.03 -8.73 9.95
CA GLY A 83 18.82 -9.98 9.97
C GLY A 83 19.66 -10.12 8.71
N ASN A 84 19.05 -9.92 7.54
CA ASN A 84 19.72 -9.99 6.25
C ASN A 84 20.87 -8.99 6.13
N GLY A 85 20.68 -7.76 6.61
CA GLY A 85 21.66 -6.69 6.59
C GLY A 85 22.87 -7.00 7.48
N ILE A 86 22.65 -7.51 8.70
CA ILE A 86 23.73 -7.93 9.62
C ILE A 86 24.57 -9.03 8.98
N VAL A 87 23.91 -10.06 8.44
CA VAL A 87 24.60 -11.18 7.79
C VAL A 87 25.30 -10.73 6.51
N GLY A 88 24.66 -9.88 5.70
CA GLY A 88 25.23 -9.29 4.50
C GLY A 88 26.47 -8.43 4.77
N GLN A 89 26.52 -7.70 5.90
CA GLN A 89 27.74 -6.98 6.31
C GLN A 89 28.89 -7.94 6.63
N LYS A 90 28.63 -9.03 7.35
CA LYS A 90 29.65 -10.06 7.62
C LYS A 90 30.18 -10.67 6.33
N LEU A 91 29.30 -10.94 5.37
CA LEU A 91 29.68 -11.43 4.04
C LEU A 91 30.52 -10.39 3.28
N TYR A 92 30.13 -9.12 3.32
CA TYR A 92 30.87 -8.01 2.70
C TYR A 92 32.28 -7.85 3.28
N SER A 93 32.46 -8.09 4.58
CA SER A 93 33.76 -8.12 5.27
C SER A 93 34.60 -9.37 4.98
N GLY A 94 34.15 -10.27 4.12
CA GLY A 94 34.90 -11.44 3.65
C GLY A 94 34.56 -12.77 4.34
N ASN A 95 33.64 -12.79 5.30
CA ASN A 95 33.21 -14.03 5.94
C ASN A 95 32.25 -14.79 5.01
N ARG A 96 32.78 -15.73 4.22
CA ARG A 96 31.98 -16.49 3.25
C ARG A 96 31.09 -17.57 3.88
N ASN A 97 31.33 -17.95 5.14
CA ASN A 97 30.56 -19.00 5.83
C ASN A 97 29.11 -18.60 6.10
N VAL A 98 28.78 -17.31 5.97
CA VAL A 98 27.42 -16.80 6.18
C VAL A 98 26.66 -16.56 4.89
N LYS A 99 27.20 -16.98 3.73
CA LYS A 99 26.57 -16.78 2.41
C LYS A 99 25.17 -17.40 2.35
N ASP A 100 25.04 -18.68 2.71
CA ASP A 100 23.75 -19.38 2.66
C ASP A 100 22.73 -18.76 3.62
N LEU A 101 23.20 -18.26 4.77
CA LEU A 101 22.36 -17.55 5.72
C LEU A 101 21.87 -16.20 5.15
N HIS A 102 22.74 -15.47 4.44
CA HIS A 102 22.37 -14.23 3.75
C HIS A 102 21.32 -14.51 2.67
N GLU A 103 21.53 -15.55 1.86
CA GLU A 103 20.58 -15.94 0.80
C GLU A 103 19.24 -16.41 1.40
N GLY A 104 19.26 -17.14 2.52
CA GLY A 104 18.05 -17.55 3.22
C GLY A 104 17.24 -16.38 3.79
N PHE A 105 17.90 -15.39 4.40
CA PHE A 105 17.24 -14.16 4.85
C PHE A 105 16.74 -13.34 3.67
N ALA A 106 17.48 -13.25 2.56
CA ALA A 106 17.08 -12.55 1.35
C ALA A 106 15.83 -13.19 0.72
N ALA A 107 15.79 -14.52 0.62
CA ALA A 107 14.62 -15.26 0.13
C ALA A 107 13.39 -15.01 1.01
N THR A 108 13.56 -15.11 2.34
CA THR A 108 12.49 -14.82 3.31
C THR A 108 11.99 -13.39 3.19
N THR A 109 12.91 -12.41 3.10
CA THR A 109 12.60 -11.00 2.90
C THR A 109 11.78 -10.80 1.63
N ASN A 110 12.19 -11.39 0.50
CA ASN A 110 11.49 -11.25 -0.77
C ASN A 110 10.07 -11.81 -0.70
N VAL A 111 9.88 -13.01 -0.14
CA VAL A 111 8.56 -13.62 0.03
C VAL A 111 7.65 -12.71 0.84
N LEU A 112 8.12 -12.24 2.00
CA LEU A 112 7.34 -11.34 2.86
C LEU A 112 7.05 -10.01 2.17
N TYR A 113 8.05 -9.41 1.51
CA TYR A 113 7.93 -8.12 0.85
C TYR A 113 6.95 -8.14 -0.33
N PHE A 114 7.05 -9.12 -1.23
CA PHE A 114 6.15 -9.21 -2.37
C PHE A 114 4.73 -9.63 -1.96
N SER A 115 4.60 -10.44 -0.90
CA SER A 115 3.29 -10.70 -0.27
C SER A 115 2.69 -9.41 0.29
N THR A 116 3.49 -8.62 1.01
CA THR A 116 3.12 -7.29 1.53
C THR A 116 2.61 -6.38 0.40
N ALA A 117 3.37 -6.26 -0.69
CA ALA A 117 3.00 -5.43 -1.84
C ALA A 117 1.69 -5.91 -2.49
N THR A 118 1.50 -7.23 -2.64
CA THR A 118 0.29 -7.83 -3.21
C THR A 118 -0.96 -7.39 -2.43
N PHE A 119 -0.96 -7.51 -1.11
CA PHE A 119 -2.11 -7.10 -0.31
C PHE A 119 -2.46 -5.61 -0.43
N SER A 120 -1.48 -4.72 -0.63
CA SER A 120 -1.76 -3.30 -0.83
C SER A 120 -2.26 -3.00 -2.25
N LEU A 121 -1.61 -3.57 -3.27
CA LEU A 121 -1.92 -3.29 -4.68
C LEU A 121 -3.27 -3.84 -5.12
N PHE A 122 -3.68 -4.99 -4.58
CA PHE A 122 -4.92 -5.65 -4.98
C PHE A 122 -6.08 -5.43 -4.02
N ALA A 123 -5.90 -4.66 -2.95
CA ALA A 123 -7.00 -4.30 -2.05
C ALA A 123 -8.06 -3.45 -2.76
N PRO A 124 -9.35 -3.58 -2.39
CA PRO A 124 -10.40 -2.70 -2.89
C PRO A 124 -10.05 -1.21 -2.74
N PRO A 125 -10.46 -0.35 -3.69
CA PRO A 125 -10.21 1.09 -3.62
C PRO A 125 -10.98 1.69 -2.43
N PRO A 126 -10.46 2.75 -1.78
CA PRO A 126 -11.17 3.42 -0.68
C PRO A 126 -12.53 3.96 -1.11
N MET A 127 -13.43 4.29 -0.18
CA MET A 127 -14.75 4.85 -0.51
C MET A 127 -14.66 6.22 -1.20
N LYS A 128 -13.71 7.06 -0.80
CA LYS A 128 -13.54 8.41 -1.29
C LYS A 128 -12.12 8.63 -1.77
N ASP A 129 -11.95 9.62 -2.64
CA ASP A 129 -10.63 10.10 -3.03
C ASP A 129 -9.82 10.55 -1.81
N ARG A 130 -8.51 10.40 -1.94
CA ARG A 130 -7.58 10.75 -0.86
C ARG A 130 -7.26 12.24 -0.93
N GLU A 131 -7.05 12.84 0.24
CA GLU A 131 -6.61 14.22 0.35
C GLU A 131 -5.31 14.48 -0.43
N SER A 132 -5.29 15.59 -1.17
CA SER A 132 -4.10 16.10 -1.85
C SER A 132 -3.15 16.77 -0.87
N GLY A 133 -1.86 16.88 -1.24
CA GLY A 133 -0.85 17.61 -0.47
C GLY A 133 0.00 16.73 0.46
N PHE A 134 0.66 17.34 1.44
CA PHE A 134 1.61 16.70 2.37
C PHE A 134 0.90 15.93 3.49
N THR A 135 0.25 14.83 3.12
CA THR A 135 -0.35 13.88 4.08
C THR A 135 0.60 12.71 4.33
N ARG A 136 0.47 12.07 5.50
CA ARG A 136 1.22 10.85 5.87
C ARG A 136 1.13 9.78 4.77
N LEU A 137 -0.05 9.66 4.17
CA LEU A 137 -0.34 8.73 3.09
C LEU A 137 0.39 9.08 1.79
N ASN A 138 0.46 10.36 1.42
CA ASN A 138 1.17 10.77 0.22
C ASN A 138 2.69 10.66 0.40
N ILE A 139 3.21 10.91 1.61
CA ILE A 139 4.62 10.64 1.95
C ILE A 139 4.90 9.12 1.87
N HIS A 140 4.04 8.28 2.44
CA HIS A 140 4.16 6.83 2.30
C HIS A 140 4.17 6.39 0.83
N LYS A 141 3.27 6.93 -0.03
CA LYS A 141 3.28 6.62 -1.47
C LYS A 141 4.61 6.98 -2.13
N ALA A 142 5.17 8.16 -1.84
CA ALA A 142 6.47 8.56 -2.37
C ALA A 142 7.58 7.61 -1.90
N LEU A 143 7.62 7.30 -0.61
CA LEU A 143 8.55 6.32 -0.06
C LEU A 143 8.33 4.91 -0.63
N SER A 144 7.09 4.57 -1.03
CA SER A 144 6.79 3.28 -1.63
C SER A 144 7.39 3.09 -3.02
N ILE A 145 7.46 4.15 -3.81
CA ILE A 145 8.17 4.14 -5.08
C ILE A 145 9.67 3.89 -4.83
N ILE A 146 10.24 4.53 -3.82
CA ILE A 146 11.66 4.39 -3.48
C ILE A 146 11.96 2.98 -2.94
N HIS A 147 11.20 2.47 -1.98
CA HIS A 147 11.48 1.16 -1.40
C HIS A 147 11.23 0.03 -2.40
N LEU A 148 10.21 0.13 -3.26
CA LEU A 148 9.94 -0.86 -4.31
C LEU A 148 11.02 -0.89 -5.38
N SER A 149 11.40 0.27 -5.92
CA SER A 149 12.47 0.35 -6.90
C SER A 149 13.80 -0.14 -6.32
N SER A 150 14.11 0.21 -5.07
CA SER A 150 15.32 -0.24 -4.38
C SER A 150 15.34 -1.75 -4.15
N MET A 151 14.21 -2.36 -3.73
CA MET A 151 14.10 -3.81 -3.58
C MET A 151 14.31 -4.56 -4.91
N ILE A 152 13.76 -4.05 -6.01
CA ILE A 152 13.99 -4.60 -7.35
C ILE A 152 15.47 -4.48 -7.72
N ALA A 153 16.05 -3.29 -7.54
CA ALA A 153 17.46 -3.04 -7.83
C ALA A 153 18.40 -3.94 -7.02
N THR A 154 18.13 -4.16 -5.73
CA THR A 154 18.89 -5.07 -4.88
C THR A 154 18.91 -6.49 -5.46
N ASN A 155 17.75 -7.01 -5.88
CA ASN A 155 17.64 -8.36 -6.45
C ASN A 155 18.33 -8.48 -7.81
N VAL A 156 18.12 -7.50 -8.71
CA VAL A 156 18.79 -7.46 -10.02
C VAL A 156 20.31 -7.42 -9.84
N LEU A 157 20.83 -6.52 -9.00
CA LEU A 157 22.26 -6.40 -8.74
C LEU A 157 22.81 -7.67 -8.08
N SER A 158 22.04 -8.33 -7.21
CA SER A 158 22.44 -9.62 -6.60
C SER A 158 22.74 -10.67 -7.66
N GLY A 159 21.87 -10.80 -8.67
CA GLY A 159 22.05 -11.76 -9.77
C GLY A 159 23.21 -11.44 -10.70
N MET A 160 23.70 -10.19 -10.70
CA MET A 160 24.80 -9.75 -11.57
C MET A 160 26.18 -9.79 -10.87
N ILE A 161 26.22 -9.94 -9.54
CA ILE A 161 27.48 -9.87 -8.76
C ILE A 161 28.45 -10.99 -9.10
N GLU A 162 27.96 -12.17 -9.48
CA GLU A 162 28.81 -13.32 -9.82
C GLU A 162 29.72 -12.99 -11.01
N ASP A 163 29.13 -12.45 -12.08
CA ASP A 163 29.86 -12.04 -13.29
C ASP A 163 30.52 -10.65 -13.15
N ASN A 164 29.97 -9.79 -12.27
CA ASN A 164 30.43 -8.41 -12.10
C ASN A 164 30.65 -8.09 -10.60
N PRO A 165 31.74 -8.56 -9.98
CA PRO A 165 32.00 -8.35 -8.56
C PRO A 165 32.08 -6.88 -8.13
N SER A 166 32.38 -5.97 -9.07
CA SER A 166 32.37 -4.52 -8.86
C SER A 166 30.99 -3.96 -8.51
N LEU A 167 29.91 -4.72 -8.72
CA LEU A 167 28.54 -4.32 -8.39
C LEU A 167 28.17 -4.47 -6.91
N LYS A 168 28.99 -5.16 -6.10
CA LYS A 168 28.74 -5.38 -4.66
C LYS A 168 28.43 -4.09 -3.88
N PRO A 169 29.15 -2.96 -4.06
CA PRO A 169 28.83 -1.72 -3.36
C PRO A 169 27.45 -1.16 -3.74
N TYR A 170 27.05 -1.30 -5.01
CA TYR A 170 25.75 -0.83 -5.50
C TYR A 170 24.61 -1.70 -4.98
N HIS A 171 24.77 -3.02 -4.95
CA HIS A 171 23.81 -3.93 -4.32
C HIS A 171 23.59 -3.58 -2.85
N ARG A 172 24.70 -3.35 -2.12
CA ARG A 172 24.66 -2.92 -0.72
C ARG A 172 23.95 -1.57 -0.56
N ALA A 173 24.26 -0.59 -1.41
CA ALA A 173 23.62 0.71 -1.37
C ALA A 173 22.11 0.61 -1.64
N ALA A 174 21.70 -0.14 -2.66
CA ALA A 174 20.30 -0.41 -2.95
C ALA A 174 19.58 -1.09 -1.77
N ALA A 175 20.22 -2.07 -1.12
CA ALA A 175 19.65 -2.76 0.03
C ALA A 175 19.46 -1.82 1.24
N ILE A 176 20.42 -0.93 1.50
CA ILE A 176 20.32 0.09 2.55
C ILE A 176 19.19 1.08 2.23
N THR A 177 19.09 1.54 0.98
CA THR A 177 18.00 2.43 0.55
C THR A 177 16.64 1.75 0.68
N ALA A 178 16.53 0.48 0.28
CA ALA A 178 15.31 -0.31 0.42
C ALA A 178 14.87 -0.40 1.90
N PHE A 179 15.78 -0.77 2.79
CA PHE A 179 15.52 -0.84 4.23
C PHE A 179 15.11 0.53 4.79
N GLY A 180 15.91 1.57 4.52
CA GLY A 180 15.69 2.91 5.09
C GLY A 180 14.37 3.52 4.64
N SER A 181 14.06 3.45 3.35
CA SER A 181 12.80 3.97 2.81
C SER A 181 11.57 3.17 3.30
N LEU A 182 11.67 1.83 3.42
CA LEU A 182 10.60 1.01 4.01
C LEU A 182 10.39 1.32 5.51
N PHE A 183 11.47 1.46 6.26
CA PHE A 183 11.42 1.82 7.68
C PHE A 183 10.75 3.19 7.88
N LEU A 184 11.18 4.21 7.12
CA LEU A 184 10.57 5.53 7.16
C LEU A 184 9.09 5.48 6.75
N ALA A 185 8.73 4.69 5.73
CA ALA A 185 7.34 4.54 5.29
C ALA A 185 6.46 3.94 6.40
N THR A 186 7.03 3.06 7.22
CA THR A 186 6.37 2.42 8.36
C THR A 186 6.23 3.38 9.55
N VAL A 187 7.22 4.24 9.80
CA VAL A 187 7.13 5.26 10.85
C VAL A 187 6.10 6.32 10.48
N VAL A 188 6.21 6.91 9.29
CA VAL A 188 5.38 8.04 8.86
C VAL A 188 3.88 7.71 8.83
N ILE A 189 3.52 6.47 8.46
CA ILE A 189 2.11 6.08 8.40
C ILE A 189 1.47 5.90 9.79
N LYS A 190 2.28 5.79 10.85
CA LYS A 190 1.83 5.64 12.25
C LYS A 190 1.86 6.91 13.08
N LEU A 191 2.75 7.84 12.75
CA LEU A 191 2.72 9.20 13.31
C LEU A 191 1.33 9.78 13.06
#